data_AF-A0A925H462-F1
#
_entry.id   AF-A0A925H462-F1
#
_cell.length_a   1.000
_cell.length_b   1.000
_cell.length_c   1.000
_cell.angle_alpha   90.00
_cell.angle_beta   90.00
_cell.angle_gamma   90.00
#
_symmetry.space_group_name_H-M   'P 1'
#
loop_
_entity.id
_entity.type
_entity.pdbx_description
1 polymer ?
#
loop_
_entity_poly.entity_id
_entity_poly.type
_entity_poly.pdbx_seq_one_letter_code
_entity_poly.pdbx_strand_id
1 'polypeptide(L)'
;MIKDSFNAIGDAARGLFRNWRGLALLNALYLALLVSFYVFFATGVANAWQLTLTALAALAAPLLFFVLQAAVANFAQGDAGFGALARRSLRDFLKVVLLSLPVIALAFALVWLLYKVPGWLPKVAVEASPHAFAPSAMTAKPEPIHWQDAFVSTLWLLLLGIFLPLLAAHLWLSAARDGLAATLKRIHRVTARAFAPQSLLIYVVGLFVFGLMPYFVLFTRTPVSNGWVELLLFGLRLALAFVFTLWGWTITLGALARTTPTPDEIVSMPVPAESAAASDVPAESDEARGEAAA
;
A
#
# COMPACT_ATOMS: atom_id res chain seq x y z
N MET A 1 19.50 -8.32 -4.28
CA MET A 1 18.28 -7.75 -3.67
C MET A 1 18.04 -6.30 -4.08
N ILE A 2 18.85 -5.32 -3.64
CA ILE A 2 18.61 -3.89 -3.96
C ILE A 2 18.60 -3.63 -5.48
N LYS A 3 19.63 -4.12 -6.19
CA LYS A 3 19.72 -4.02 -7.66
C LYS A 3 18.51 -4.64 -8.36
N ASP A 4 18.06 -5.80 -7.88
CA ASP A 4 16.92 -6.51 -8.46
C ASP A 4 15.60 -5.76 -8.24
N SER A 5 15.41 -5.16 -7.06
CA SER A 5 14.28 -4.29 -6.76
C SER A 5 14.25 -3.06 -7.69
N PHE A 6 15.39 -2.39 -7.89
CA PHE A 6 15.46 -1.23 -8.79
C PHE A 6 15.24 -1.61 -10.25
N ASN A 7 15.76 -2.76 -10.68
CA ASN A 7 15.49 -3.29 -12.02
C ASN A 7 14.00 -3.58 -12.21
N ALA A 8 13.36 -4.23 -11.23
CA ALA A 8 11.91 -4.50 -11.28
C ALA A 8 11.08 -3.22 -11.38
N ILE A 9 11.45 -2.17 -10.63
CA ILE A 9 10.81 -0.85 -10.71
C ILE A 9 11.02 -0.20 -12.08
N GLY A 10 12.27 -0.20 -12.58
CA GLY A 10 12.60 0.34 -13.89
C GLY A 10 11.86 -0.35 -15.03
N ASP A 11 11.77 -1.68 -14.98
CA ASP A 11 11.07 -2.43 -16.01
C ASP A 11 9.54 -2.29 -15.90
N ALA A 12 8.99 -2.13 -14.69
CA ALA A 12 7.59 -1.79 -14.46
C ALA A 12 7.26 -0.40 -15.02
N ALA A 13 8.13 0.59 -14.78
CA ALA A 13 7.99 1.93 -15.33
C ALA A 13 8.02 1.95 -16.88
N ARG A 14 9.00 1.26 -17.50
CA ARG A 14 9.03 1.12 -18.96
C ARG A 14 7.79 0.40 -19.50
N GLY A 15 7.33 -0.63 -18.80
CA GLY A 15 6.10 -1.36 -19.13
C GLY A 15 4.86 -0.46 -19.12
N LEU A 16 4.76 0.45 -18.15
CA LEU A 16 3.67 1.42 -18.05
C LEU A 16 3.55 2.28 -19.32
N PHE A 17 4.66 2.86 -19.77
CA PHE A 17 4.66 3.75 -20.95
C PHE A 17 4.53 2.99 -22.27
N ARG A 18 4.96 1.72 -22.33
CA ARG A 18 4.80 0.88 -23.51
C ARG A 18 3.32 0.56 -23.81
N ASN A 19 2.48 0.47 -22.78
CA ASN A 19 1.04 0.23 -22.91
C ASN A 19 0.22 1.50 -22.65
N TRP A 20 0.41 2.52 -23.50
CA TRP A 20 -0.26 3.82 -23.37
C TRP A 20 -1.80 3.73 -23.33
N ARG A 21 -2.39 2.74 -24.01
CA ARG A 21 -3.85 2.53 -24.01
C ARG A 21 -4.35 2.06 -22.65
N GLY A 22 -3.67 1.09 -22.03
CA GLY A 22 -3.97 0.68 -20.66
C GLY A 22 -3.76 1.82 -19.67
N LEU A 23 -2.70 2.60 -19.84
CA LEU A 23 -2.48 3.82 -19.05
C LEU A 23 -3.63 4.83 -19.20
N ALA A 24 -4.13 5.06 -20.42
CA ALA A 24 -5.28 5.93 -20.65
C ALA A 24 -6.55 5.44 -19.93
N LEU A 25 -6.79 4.12 -19.90
CA LEU A 25 -7.88 3.53 -19.12
C LEU A 25 -7.74 3.81 -17.63
N LEU A 26 -6.53 3.60 -17.08
CA LEU A 26 -6.26 3.85 -15.65
C LEU A 26 -6.47 5.32 -15.30
N ASN A 27 -6.02 6.24 -16.15
CA ASN A 27 -6.25 7.67 -15.96
C ASN A 27 -7.74 8.02 -16.03
N ALA A 28 -8.50 7.45 -16.96
CA ALA A 28 -9.94 7.68 -17.08
C ALA A 28 -10.70 7.18 -15.84
N LEU A 29 -10.38 5.97 -15.35
CA LEU A 29 -10.97 5.43 -14.12
C LEU A 29 -10.62 6.27 -12.90
N TYR A 30 -9.36 6.72 -12.80
CA TYR A 30 -8.93 7.57 -11.70
C TYR A 30 -9.57 8.96 -11.74
N LEU A 31 -9.69 9.57 -12.91
CA LEU A 31 -10.40 10.84 -13.08
C LEU A 31 -11.88 10.69 -12.72
N ALA A 32 -12.54 9.61 -13.14
CA ALA A 32 -13.92 9.32 -12.75
C ALA A 32 -14.07 9.18 -11.24
N LEU A 33 -13.12 8.51 -10.56
CA LEU A 33 -13.09 8.42 -9.11
C LEU A 33 -12.96 9.80 -8.44
N LEU A 34 -12.06 10.65 -8.94
CA LEU A 34 -11.86 12.01 -8.42
C LEU A 34 -13.08 12.90 -8.63
N VAL A 35 -13.73 12.82 -9.80
CA VAL A 35 -14.99 13.50 -10.07
C VAL A 35 -16.07 13.02 -9.12
N SER A 36 -16.15 11.72 -8.83
CA SER A 36 -17.09 11.17 -7.85
C SER A 36 -16.86 11.75 -6.44
N PHE A 37 -15.60 11.86 -6.00
CA PHE A 37 -15.29 12.50 -4.71
C PHE A 37 -15.63 13.99 -4.72
N TYR A 38 -15.26 14.71 -5.78
CA TYR A 38 -15.57 16.12 -5.92
C TYR A 38 -17.08 16.36 -5.85
N VAL A 39 -17.88 15.62 -6.61
CA VAL A 39 -19.35 15.71 -6.59
C VAL A 39 -19.88 15.39 -5.20
N PHE A 40 -19.38 14.36 -4.53
CA PHE A 40 -19.81 14.02 -3.17
C PHE A 40 -19.60 15.16 -2.17
N PHE A 41 -18.44 15.83 -2.22
CA PHE A 41 -18.13 16.93 -1.28
C PHE A 41 -18.72 18.29 -1.70
N ALA A 42 -18.83 18.56 -3.01
CA ALA A 42 -19.34 19.83 -3.53
C ALA A 42 -20.87 19.91 -3.50
N THR A 43 -21.56 18.77 -3.52
CA THR A 43 -23.02 18.72 -3.50
C THR A 43 -23.52 18.86 -2.05
N GLY A 44 -24.01 20.05 -1.69
CA GLY A 44 -24.72 20.27 -0.44
C GLY A 44 -26.07 19.52 -0.39
N VAL A 45 -26.71 19.45 0.79
CA VAL A 45 -27.97 18.73 1.00
C VAL A 45 -29.16 19.68 1.09
N ALA A 46 -29.49 20.39 0.00
CA ALA A 46 -30.60 21.36 -0.01
C ALA A 46 -31.89 20.84 -0.66
N ASN A 47 -31.82 19.86 -1.57
CA ASN A 47 -33.01 19.29 -2.23
C ASN A 47 -32.87 17.79 -2.57
N ALA A 48 -33.98 17.16 -2.97
CA ALA A 48 -34.05 15.72 -3.23
C ALA A 48 -33.09 15.26 -4.35
N TRP A 49 -32.94 16.05 -5.42
CA TRP A 49 -32.01 15.74 -6.51
C TRP A 49 -30.55 15.74 -6.04
N GLN A 50 -30.15 16.73 -5.23
CA GLN A 50 -28.83 16.79 -4.61
C GLN A 50 -28.59 15.59 -3.68
N LEU A 51 -29.59 15.20 -2.88
CA LEU A 51 -29.51 14.00 -2.05
C LEU A 51 -29.28 12.74 -2.88
N THR A 52 -30.01 12.56 -3.98
CA THR A 52 -29.82 11.43 -4.90
C THR A 52 -28.43 11.46 -5.53
N LEU A 53 -27.95 12.62 -5.98
CA LEU A 53 -26.62 12.75 -6.58
C LEU A 53 -25.51 12.43 -5.57
N THR A 54 -25.61 12.94 -4.34
CA THR A 54 -24.67 12.63 -3.26
C THR A 54 -24.69 11.16 -2.89
N ALA A 55 -25.88 10.52 -2.83
CA ALA A 55 -26.01 9.09 -2.57
C ALA A 55 -25.38 8.24 -3.69
N LEU A 56 -25.61 8.61 -4.96
CA LEU A 56 -24.98 7.96 -6.11
C LEU A 56 -23.46 8.13 -6.10
N ALA A 57 -22.95 9.33 -5.79
CA ALA A 57 -21.52 9.60 -5.69
C ALA A 57 -20.86 8.83 -4.52
N ALA A 58 -21.56 8.71 -3.39
CA ALA A 58 -21.12 7.94 -2.22
C ALA A 58 -20.99 6.44 -2.53
N LEU A 59 -21.86 5.90 -3.38
CA LEU A 59 -21.79 4.52 -3.85
C LEU A 59 -20.78 4.34 -4.99
N ALA A 60 -20.72 5.29 -5.92
CA ALA A 60 -19.84 5.23 -7.08
C ALA A 60 -18.36 5.31 -6.69
N ALA A 61 -18.00 6.15 -5.70
CA ALA A 61 -16.62 6.30 -5.26
C ALA A 61 -15.94 4.97 -4.81
N PRO A 62 -16.50 4.18 -3.87
CA PRO A 62 -15.89 2.90 -3.50
C PRO A 62 -15.91 1.89 -4.66
N LEU A 63 -16.96 1.85 -5.47
CA LEU A 63 -17.02 0.95 -6.63
C LEU A 63 -15.93 1.29 -7.65
N LEU A 64 -15.78 2.56 -8.02
CA LEU A 64 -14.73 3.05 -8.92
C LEU A 64 -13.34 2.82 -8.34
N PHE A 65 -13.17 3.00 -7.03
CA PHE A 65 -11.91 2.67 -6.35
C PHE A 65 -11.54 1.20 -6.55
N PHE A 66 -12.46 0.26 -6.29
CA PHE A 66 -12.17 -1.16 -6.47
C PHE A 66 -12.00 -1.58 -7.92
N VAL A 67 -12.75 -0.99 -8.85
CA VAL A 67 -12.54 -1.20 -10.30
C VAL A 67 -11.16 -0.71 -10.71
N LEU A 68 -10.73 0.46 -10.21
CA LEU A 68 -9.38 0.97 -10.44
C LEU A 68 -8.33 0.04 -9.84
N GLN A 69 -8.47 -0.42 -8.60
CA GLN A 69 -7.52 -1.37 -7.99
C GLN A 69 -7.42 -2.68 -8.77
N ALA A 70 -8.56 -3.23 -9.22
CA ALA A 70 -8.57 -4.40 -10.09
C ALA A 70 -7.90 -4.13 -11.44
N ALA A 71 -8.10 -2.94 -12.02
CA ALA A 71 -7.45 -2.55 -13.27
C ALA A 71 -5.94 -2.42 -13.12
N VAL A 72 -5.47 -1.78 -12.05
CA VAL A 72 -4.03 -1.65 -11.77
C VAL A 72 -3.40 -3.03 -11.52
N ALA A 73 -4.05 -3.89 -10.72
CA ALA A 73 -3.57 -5.25 -10.46
C ALA A 73 -3.51 -6.11 -11.73
N ASN A 74 -4.50 -6.00 -12.62
CA ASN A 74 -4.50 -6.69 -13.91
C ASN A 74 -3.48 -6.11 -14.89
N PHE A 75 -3.29 -4.78 -14.90
CA PHE A 75 -2.28 -4.12 -15.71
C PHE A 75 -0.87 -4.56 -15.30
N ALA A 76 -0.62 -4.74 -14.01
CA ALA A 76 0.65 -5.20 -13.45
C ALA A 76 1.06 -6.61 -13.91
N GLN A 77 0.11 -7.47 -14.30
CA GLN A 77 0.38 -8.83 -14.80
C GLN A 77 0.88 -8.86 -16.26
N GLY A 78 0.78 -7.75 -17.00
CA GLY A 78 1.21 -7.66 -18.39
C GLY A 78 0.17 -8.11 -19.43
N ASP A 79 0.41 -7.68 -20.67
CA ASP A 79 -0.14 -8.17 -21.95
C ASP A 79 -1.67 -8.15 -22.20
N ALA A 80 -2.45 -7.53 -21.32
CA ALA A 80 -3.85 -7.25 -21.63
C ALA A 80 -3.98 -6.01 -22.54
N GLY A 81 -4.48 -6.21 -23.77
CA GLY A 81 -4.97 -5.10 -24.59
C GLY A 81 -6.11 -4.34 -23.89
N PHE A 82 -6.33 -3.07 -24.24
CA PHE A 82 -7.29 -2.16 -23.59
C PHE A 82 -8.66 -2.80 -23.29
N GLY A 83 -9.30 -3.41 -24.29
CA GLY A 83 -10.64 -3.99 -24.13
C GLY A 83 -10.66 -5.29 -23.29
N ALA A 84 -9.56 -6.03 -23.27
CA ALA A 84 -9.39 -7.19 -22.39
C ALA A 84 -9.16 -6.74 -20.95
N LEU A 85 -8.33 -5.71 -20.75
CA LEU A 85 -8.06 -5.09 -19.45
C LEU A 85 -9.35 -4.55 -18.83
N ALA A 86 -10.16 -3.77 -19.57
CA ALA A 86 -11.42 -3.21 -19.08
C ALA A 86 -12.41 -4.31 -18.64
N ARG A 87 -12.66 -5.31 -19.49
CA ARG A 87 -13.54 -6.44 -19.17
C ARG A 87 -13.04 -7.25 -17.98
N ARG A 88 -11.73 -7.53 -17.92
CA ARG A 88 -11.13 -8.29 -16.82
C ARG A 88 -11.22 -7.52 -15.51
N SER A 89 -11.01 -6.21 -15.52
CA SER A 89 -11.14 -5.33 -14.35
C SER A 89 -12.57 -5.34 -13.80
N LEU A 90 -13.58 -5.22 -14.66
CA LEU A 90 -15.00 -5.30 -14.28
C LEU A 90 -15.43 -6.69 -13.79
N ARG A 91 -14.73 -7.76 -14.18
CA ARG A 91 -15.00 -9.10 -13.65
C ARG A 91 -14.28 -9.33 -12.31
N ASP A 92 -13.07 -8.82 -12.19
CA ASP A 92 -12.19 -9.12 -11.08
C ASP A 92 -12.36 -8.15 -9.90
N PHE A 93 -13.00 -6.98 -10.07
CA PHE A 93 -13.21 -6.03 -8.96
C PHE A 93 -14.00 -6.64 -7.80
N LEU A 94 -14.97 -7.52 -8.05
CA LEU A 94 -15.68 -8.21 -6.96
C LEU A 94 -14.73 -9.08 -6.13
N LYS A 95 -13.74 -9.71 -6.76
CA LYS A 95 -12.71 -10.48 -6.04
C LYS A 95 -11.87 -9.56 -5.15
N VAL A 96 -11.49 -8.40 -5.69
CA VAL A 96 -10.75 -7.36 -4.96
C VAL A 96 -11.57 -6.83 -3.79
N VAL A 97 -12.86 -6.54 -3.97
CA VAL A 97 -13.80 -6.12 -2.91
C VAL A 97 -13.83 -7.17 -1.80
N LEU A 98 -14.13 -8.43 -2.14
CA LEU A 98 -14.26 -9.52 -1.18
C LEU A 98 -12.97 -9.74 -0.38
N LEU A 99 -11.80 -9.66 -1.01
CA LEU A 99 -10.51 -9.77 -0.32
C LEU A 99 -10.13 -8.53 0.49
N SER A 100 -10.70 -7.37 0.16
CA SER A 100 -10.47 -6.15 0.92
C SER A 100 -11.30 -6.10 2.20
N LEU A 101 -12.46 -6.76 2.26
CA LEU A 101 -13.28 -6.82 3.48
C LEU A 101 -12.52 -7.28 4.73
N PRO A 102 -11.78 -8.42 4.74
CA PRO A 102 -11.00 -8.82 5.92
C PRO A 102 -9.86 -7.84 6.23
N VAL A 103 -9.26 -7.21 5.21
CA VAL A 103 -8.21 -6.20 5.42
C VAL A 103 -8.79 -4.92 6.04
N ILE A 104 -9.97 -4.49 5.60
CA ILE A 104 -10.70 -3.35 6.16
C ILE A 104 -11.11 -3.65 7.60
N ALA A 105 -11.66 -4.84 7.88
CA ALA A 105 -11.99 -5.26 9.24
C ALA A 105 -10.76 -5.26 10.15
N LEU A 106 -9.60 -5.73 9.65
CA LEU A 106 -8.33 -5.65 10.35
C LEU A 106 -7.90 -4.18 10.58
N ALA A 107 -8.09 -3.29 9.60
CA ALA A 107 -7.80 -1.86 9.75
C ALA A 107 -8.61 -1.24 10.90
N PHE A 108 -9.92 -1.49 10.94
CA PHE A 108 -10.80 -1.04 12.01
C PHE A 108 -10.36 -1.60 13.37
N ALA A 109 -10.02 -2.89 13.45
CA ALA A 109 -9.54 -3.52 14.68
C ALA A 109 -8.23 -2.89 15.18
N LEU A 110 -7.29 -2.61 14.27
CA LEU A 110 -6.02 -1.95 14.61
C LEU A 110 -6.23 -0.51 15.06
N VAL A 111 -7.06 0.27 14.37
CA VAL A 111 -7.41 1.64 14.79
C VAL A 111 -8.06 1.65 16.17
N TRP A 112 -9.02 0.74 16.39
CA TRP A 112 -9.68 0.59 17.68
C TRP A 112 -8.69 0.23 18.79
N LEU A 113 -7.79 -0.72 18.54
CA LEU A 113 -6.77 -1.14 19.50
C LEU A 113 -5.80 0.02 19.82
N LEU A 114 -5.30 0.71 18.80
CA LEU A 114 -4.40 1.84 18.95
C LEU A 114 -5.06 3.00 19.71
N TYR A 115 -6.37 3.21 19.54
CA TYR A 115 -7.12 4.20 20.34
C TYR A 115 -7.23 3.81 21.82
N LYS A 116 -7.19 2.51 22.14
CA LYS A 116 -7.23 1.99 23.51
C LYS A 116 -5.87 1.97 24.21
N VAL A 117 -4.77 1.82 23.46
CA VAL A 117 -3.40 1.75 24.01
C VAL A 117 -3.05 2.90 24.97
N PRO A 118 -3.33 4.19 24.66
CA PRO A 118 -3.03 5.29 25.59
C PRO A 118 -3.74 5.17 26.94
N GLY A 119 -4.89 4.48 27.00
CA GLY A 119 -5.60 4.24 28.26
C GLY A 119 -4.96 3.16 29.14
N TRP A 120 -4.07 2.33 28.58
CA TRP A 120 -3.35 1.28 29.30
C TRP A 120 -1.93 1.69 29.69
N LEU A 121 -1.36 2.68 29.00
CA LEU A 121 -0.07 3.21 29.36
C LEU A 121 -0.20 4.04 30.66
N PRO A 122 0.76 3.94 31.59
CA PRO A 122 0.76 4.78 32.77
C PRO A 122 0.76 6.23 32.31
N LYS A 123 -0.26 6.98 32.74
CA LYS A 123 -0.36 8.42 32.50
C LYS A 123 0.87 9.04 33.14
N VAL A 124 1.87 9.34 32.33
CA VAL A 124 2.91 10.28 32.75
C VAL A 124 2.14 11.54 33.08
N ALA A 125 2.21 12.00 34.33
CA ALA A 125 1.53 13.20 34.79
C ALA A 125 2.14 14.39 34.06
N VAL A 126 1.73 14.57 32.80
CA VAL A 126 2.03 15.76 32.01
C VAL A 126 1.12 16.82 32.62
N GLU A 127 1.74 17.71 33.39
CA GLU A 127 1.13 18.95 33.83
C GLU A 127 0.33 19.54 32.66
N ALA A 128 -0.96 19.71 32.88
CA ALA A 128 -1.94 20.11 31.89
C ALA A 128 -1.43 21.31 31.09
N SER A 129 -0.90 21.05 29.89
CA SER A 129 -0.47 22.12 29.00
C SER A 129 -1.72 22.62 28.28
N PRO A 130 -2.11 23.90 28.47
CA PRO A 130 -3.29 24.45 27.84
C PRO A 130 -3.01 24.61 26.35
N HIS A 131 -3.52 23.69 25.53
CA HIS A 131 -3.56 23.83 24.07
C HIS A 131 -4.54 24.94 23.65
N ALA A 132 -4.30 26.17 24.09
CA ALA A 132 -4.82 27.36 23.42
C ALA A 132 -3.79 27.72 22.34
N PHE A 133 -4.17 27.59 21.07
CA PHE A 133 -3.43 28.13 19.94
C PHE A 133 -3.40 29.67 20.04
N ALA A 134 -2.55 30.20 20.93
CA ALA A 134 -2.27 31.62 21.01
C ALA A 134 -1.15 31.94 20.01
N PRO A 135 -1.35 32.88 19.06
CA PRO A 135 -0.31 33.35 18.16
C PRO A 135 0.61 34.29 18.92
N SER A 136 1.41 33.77 19.83
CA SER A 136 2.41 34.55 20.56
C SER A 136 3.49 33.63 21.07
N ALA A 137 4.65 33.67 20.42
CA ALA A 137 5.96 33.85 21.05
C ALA A 137 7.08 33.23 20.20
N MET A 138 7.92 34.08 19.61
CA MET A 138 9.28 33.72 19.16
C MET A 138 10.22 33.37 20.35
N THR A 139 9.68 33.13 21.55
CA THR A 139 10.39 32.87 22.81
C THR A 139 9.85 31.64 23.56
N ALA A 140 8.96 30.84 22.96
CA ALA A 140 8.45 29.63 23.60
C ALA A 140 9.59 28.61 23.77
N LYS A 141 9.89 28.25 25.02
CA LYS A 141 10.83 27.18 25.37
C LYS A 141 10.39 25.89 24.64
N PRO A 142 11.30 25.11 24.04
CA PRO A 142 10.94 23.88 23.33
C PRO A 142 10.15 22.96 24.28
N GLU A 143 8.93 22.61 23.89
CA GLU A 143 8.13 21.62 24.62
C GLU A 143 8.86 20.27 24.60
N PRO A 144 8.88 19.53 25.73
CA PRO A 144 9.52 18.22 25.77
C PRO A 144 8.83 17.25 24.80
N ILE A 145 9.61 16.48 24.04
CA ILE A 145 9.06 15.49 23.10
C ILE A 145 8.29 14.42 23.88
N HIS A 146 6.99 14.30 23.61
CA HIS A 146 6.14 13.24 24.13
C HIS A 146 6.40 11.93 23.37
N TRP A 147 7.42 11.17 23.80
CA TRP A 147 7.83 9.92 23.16
C TRP A 147 6.70 8.88 23.03
N GLN A 148 5.72 8.89 23.93
CA GLN A 148 4.55 8.01 23.84
C GLN A 148 3.70 8.34 22.61
N ASP A 149 3.38 9.62 22.39
CA ASP A 149 2.59 10.06 21.23
C ASP A 149 3.36 9.84 19.93
N ALA A 150 4.67 10.09 19.94
CA ALA A 150 5.55 9.81 18.80
C ALA A 150 5.56 8.31 18.47
N PHE A 151 5.66 7.43 19.47
CA PHE A 151 5.61 5.98 19.27
C PHE A 151 4.27 5.51 18.72
N VAL A 152 3.15 5.94 19.32
CA VAL A 152 1.79 5.56 18.87
C VAL A 152 1.54 6.07 17.44
N SER A 153 1.93 7.30 17.14
CA SER A 153 1.81 7.88 15.79
C SER A 153 2.67 7.13 14.78
N THR A 154 3.90 6.77 15.15
CA THR A 154 4.79 5.96 14.30
C THR A 154 4.18 4.59 14.04
N LEU A 155 3.66 3.93 15.08
CA LEU A 155 3.01 2.63 14.95
C LEU A 155 1.76 2.71 14.06
N TRP A 156 0.97 3.77 14.19
CA TRP A 156 -0.20 4.03 13.35
C TRP A 156 0.20 4.17 11.87
N LEU A 157 1.23 4.97 11.58
CA LEU A 157 1.75 5.16 10.24
C LEU A 157 2.33 3.88 9.64
N LEU A 158 3.09 3.09 10.43
CA LEU A 158 3.64 1.83 9.96
C LEU A 158 2.52 0.83 9.64
N LEU A 159 1.57 0.62 10.56
CA LEU A 159 0.52 -0.37 10.39
C LEU A 159 -0.44 0.00 9.25
N LEU A 160 -0.93 1.23 9.21
CA LEU A 160 -1.93 1.65 8.23
C LEU A 160 -1.33 2.14 6.92
N GLY A 161 -0.13 2.73 6.95
CA GLY A 161 0.54 3.26 5.77
C GLY A 161 1.43 2.26 5.04
N ILE A 162 1.95 1.25 5.75
CA ILE A 162 2.87 0.25 5.17
C ILE A 162 2.26 -1.15 5.21
N PHE A 163 1.96 -1.70 6.39
CA PHE A 163 1.59 -3.10 6.52
C PHE A 163 0.30 -3.45 5.78
N LEU A 164 -0.77 -2.69 6.03
CA LEU A 164 -2.08 -2.98 5.46
C LEU A 164 -2.16 -2.80 3.94
N PRO A 165 -1.68 -1.69 3.36
CA PRO A 165 -1.72 -1.52 1.92
C PRO A 165 -0.81 -2.52 1.19
N LEU A 166 0.32 -2.90 1.79
CA LEU A 166 1.22 -3.91 1.23
C LEU A 166 0.57 -5.30 1.23
N LEU A 167 -0.13 -5.66 2.32
CA LEU A 167 -0.91 -6.89 2.39
C LEU A 167 -2.03 -6.88 1.34
N ALA A 168 -2.76 -5.77 1.23
CA ALA A 168 -3.83 -5.60 0.26
C ALA A 168 -3.30 -5.75 -1.18
N ALA A 169 -2.18 -5.09 -1.51
CA ALA A 169 -1.51 -5.20 -2.80
C ALA A 169 -1.23 -6.66 -3.19
N HIS A 170 -0.65 -7.45 -2.28
CA HIS A 170 -0.33 -8.85 -2.55
C HIS A 170 -1.59 -9.72 -2.71
N LEU A 171 -2.63 -9.46 -1.92
CA LEU A 171 -3.92 -10.15 -2.07
C LEU A 171 -4.57 -9.82 -3.42
N TRP A 172 -4.56 -8.55 -3.84
CA TRP A 172 -5.12 -8.12 -5.12
C TRP A 172 -4.35 -8.69 -6.31
N LEU A 173 -3.01 -8.66 -6.28
CA LEU A 173 -2.16 -9.26 -7.30
C LEU A 173 -2.37 -10.78 -7.38
N SER A 174 -2.43 -11.47 -6.24
CA SER A 174 -2.72 -12.90 -6.18
C SER A 174 -4.10 -13.21 -6.76
N ALA A 175 -5.13 -12.43 -6.43
CA ALA A 175 -6.48 -12.66 -6.92
C ALA A 175 -6.64 -12.40 -8.42
N ALA A 176 -5.93 -11.39 -8.94
CA ALA A 176 -5.89 -11.09 -10.36
C ALA A 176 -5.21 -12.22 -11.15
N ARG A 177 -4.15 -12.81 -10.60
CA ARG A 177 -3.37 -13.88 -11.25
C ARG A 177 -4.00 -15.26 -11.10
N ASP A 178 -4.24 -15.68 -9.86
CA ASP A 178 -4.57 -17.07 -9.49
C ASP A 178 -6.08 -17.25 -9.21
N GLY A 179 -6.83 -16.15 -9.06
CA GLY A 179 -8.25 -16.17 -8.72
C GLY A 179 -8.55 -16.29 -7.21
N LEU A 180 -9.78 -15.95 -6.82
CA LEU A 180 -10.18 -15.79 -5.41
C LEU A 180 -9.97 -17.07 -4.56
N ALA A 181 -10.44 -18.21 -5.04
CA ALA A 181 -10.38 -19.46 -4.28
C ALA A 181 -8.93 -19.94 -4.05
N ALA A 182 -8.05 -19.78 -5.05
CA ALA A 182 -6.64 -20.13 -4.93
C ALA A 182 -5.92 -19.18 -3.96
N THR A 183 -6.21 -17.88 -4.03
CA THR A 183 -5.68 -16.89 -3.10
C THR A 183 -6.07 -17.20 -1.65
N LEU A 184 -7.33 -17.53 -1.38
CA LEU A 184 -7.80 -17.87 -0.03
C LEU A 184 -7.12 -19.13 0.52
N LYS A 185 -7.00 -20.19 -0.29
CA LYS A 185 -6.29 -21.42 0.11
C LYS A 185 -4.81 -21.17 0.45
N ARG A 186 -4.21 -20.13 -0.14
CA ARG A 186 -2.79 -19.80 -0.01
C ARG A 186 -2.55 -18.51 0.78
N ILE A 187 -3.52 -18.05 1.57
CA ILE A 187 -3.46 -16.72 2.19
C ILE A 187 -2.23 -16.55 3.08
N HIS A 188 -1.86 -17.56 3.87
CA HIS A 188 -0.66 -17.53 4.72
C HIS A 188 0.61 -17.26 3.90
N ARG A 189 0.73 -17.91 2.73
CA ARG A 189 1.88 -17.78 1.83
C ARG A 189 1.89 -16.41 1.14
N VAL A 190 0.73 -15.89 0.77
CA VAL A 190 0.58 -14.54 0.21
C VAL A 190 0.98 -13.49 1.25
N THR A 191 0.54 -13.64 2.50
CA THR A 191 0.90 -12.77 3.61
C THR A 191 2.41 -12.81 3.91
N ALA A 192 3.00 -13.99 4.01
CA ALA A 192 4.45 -14.14 4.24
C ALA A 192 5.27 -13.45 3.13
N ARG A 193 4.83 -13.55 1.88
CA ARG A 193 5.46 -12.85 0.74
C ARG A 193 5.27 -11.34 0.78
N ALA A 194 4.14 -10.86 1.28
CA ALA A 194 3.90 -9.44 1.42
C ALA A 194 4.97 -8.77 2.30
N PHE A 195 5.44 -9.49 3.32
CA PHE A 195 6.46 -9.02 4.26
C PHE A 195 7.88 -9.52 3.94
N ALA A 196 8.12 -10.04 2.74
CA ALA A 196 9.48 -10.31 2.30
C ALA A 196 10.28 -9.00 2.24
N PRO A 197 11.57 -8.97 2.64
CA PRO A 197 12.36 -7.74 2.65
C PRO A 197 12.41 -7.02 1.30
N GLN A 198 12.39 -7.80 0.20
CA GLN A 198 12.34 -7.25 -1.16
C GLN A 198 11.03 -6.53 -1.46
N SER A 199 9.89 -7.10 -1.05
CA SER A 199 8.56 -6.49 -1.21
C SER A 199 8.44 -5.20 -0.40
N LEU A 200 8.93 -5.21 0.84
CA LEU A 200 9.01 -4.03 1.69
C LEU A 200 9.85 -2.93 1.06
N LEU A 201 11.04 -3.25 0.54
CA LEU A 201 11.91 -2.28 -0.13
C LEU A 201 11.22 -1.64 -1.34
N ILE A 202 10.61 -2.45 -2.20
CA ILE A 202 9.87 -1.96 -3.38
C ILE A 202 8.71 -1.05 -2.95
N TYR A 203 7.96 -1.46 -1.93
CA TYR A 203 6.84 -0.68 -1.44
C TYR A 203 7.27 0.64 -0.80
N VAL A 204 8.35 0.66 -0.01
CA VAL A 204 8.87 1.90 0.59
C VAL A 204 9.32 2.90 -0.48
N VAL A 205 10.04 2.43 -1.50
CA VAL A 205 10.42 3.27 -2.66
C VAL A 205 9.17 3.75 -3.39
N GLY A 206 8.19 2.87 -3.60
CA GLY A 206 6.90 3.22 -4.18
C GLY A 206 6.16 4.29 -3.38
N LEU A 207 6.04 4.10 -2.06
CA LEU A 207 5.35 4.99 -1.13
C LEU A 207 5.95 6.39 -1.13
N PHE A 208 7.27 6.50 -1.27
CA PHE A 208 7.93 7.78 -1.49
C PHE A 208 7.40 8.49 -2.75
N VAL A 209 7.23 7.76 -3.86
CA VAL A 209 6.75 8.29 -5.13
C VAL A 209 5.24 8.57 -5.14
N PHE A 210 4.39 7.66 -4.67
CA PHE A 210 2.93 7.81 -4.77
C PHE A 210 2.28 8.44 -3.54
N GLY A 211 2.97 8.52 -2.41
CA GLY A 211 2.49 9.09 -1.16
C GLY A 211 3.22 10.39 -0.81
N LEU A 212 4.54 10.32 -0.64
CA LEU A 212 5.31 11.45 -0.11
C LEU A 212 5.52 12.58 -1.13
N MET A 213 5.83 12.26 -2.39
CA MET A 213 5.97 13.27 -3.45
C MET A 213 4.68 14.09 -3.69
N PRO A 214 3.48 13.48 -3.87
CA PRO A 214 2.22 14.21 -3.96
C PRO A 214 1.97 15.13 -2.75
N TYR A 215 2.29 14.65 -1.54
CA TYR A 215 2.17 15.46 -0.33
C TYR A 215 3.01 16.74 -0.44
N PHE A 216 4.29 16.63 -0.78
CA PHE A 216 5.14 17.82 -0.95
C PHE A 216 4.66 18.74 -2.08
N VAL A 217 4.21 18.18 -3.20
CA VAL A 217 3.67 18.97 -4.34
C VAL A 217 2.44 19.78 -3.93
N LEU A 218 1.55 19.22 -3.12
CA LEU A 218 0.32 19.90 -2.67
C LEU A 218 0.59 20.95 -1.59
N PHE A 219 1.50 20.67 -0.64
CA PHE A 219 1.70 21.53 0.53
C PHE A 219 2.81 22.58 0.37
N THR A 220 3.61 22.52 -0.70
CA THR A 220 4.57 23.60 -1.01
C THR A 220 3.80 24.87 -1.36
N ARG A 221 4.01 25.98 -0.65
CA ARG A 221 3.39 27.27 -0.97
C ARG A 221 4.32 28.09 -1.87
N THR A 222 3.82 28.58 -3.00
CA THR A 222 4.54 29.57 -3.84
C THR A 222 3.75 30.87 -3.76
N PRO A 223 4.26 31.90 -3.08
CA PRO A 223 3.57 33.18 -3.02
C PRO A 223 3.56 33.79 -4.42
N VAL A 224 2.36 34.08 -4.95
CA VAL A 224 2.17 34.82 -6.20
C VAL A 224 1.16 35.91 -5.96
N SER A 225 1.41 37.11 -6.48
CA SER A 225 0.52 38.25 -6.31
C SER A 225 -0.71 38.24 -7.22
N ASN A 226 -0.71 37.39 -8.26
CA ASN A 226 -1.79 37.30 -9.24
C ASN A 226 -2.66 36.06 -9.00
N GLY A 227 -3.94 36.27 -8.69
CA GLY A 227 -4.89 35.19 -8.40
C GLY A 227 -5.11 34.20 -9.55
N TRP A 228 -5.03 34.62 -10.82
CA TRP A 228 -5.12 33.69 -11.96
C TRP A 228 -3.92 32.76 -12.04
N VAL A 229 -2.72 33.28 -11.76
CA VAL A 229 -1.49 32.48 -11.71
C VAL A 229 -1.52 31.53 -10.52
N GLU A 230 -2.03 31.98 -9.37
CA GLU A 230 -2.23 31.13 -8.20
C GLU A 230 -3.17 29.96 -8.50
N LEU A 231 -4.31 30.22 -9.15
CA LEU A 231 -5.26 29.19 -9.55
C LEU A 231 -4.64 28.19 -10.54
N LEU A 232 -3.89 28.67 -11.54
CA LEU A 232 -3.23 27.81 -12.52
C LEU A 232 -2.13 26.95 -11.87
N LEU A 233 -1.33 27.52 -10.97
CA LEU A 233 -0.32 26.76 -10.22
C LEU A 233 -0.95 25.72 -9.30
N PHE A 234 -2.06 26.05 -8.65
CA PHE A 234 -2.82 25.10 -7.85
C PHE A 234 -3.34 23.94 -8.72
N GLY A 235 -3.93 24.24 -9.88
CA GLY A 235 -4.37 23.22 -10.84
C GLY A 235 -3.24 22.32 -11.31
N LEU A 236 -2.07 22.89 -11.63
CA LEU A 236 -0.88 22.13 -12.02
C LEU A 236 -0.37 21.22 -10.91
N ARG A 237 -0.32 21.70 -9.66
CA ARG A 237 0.08 20.88 -8.49
C ARG A 237 -0.86 19.72 -8.28
N LEU A 238 -2.15 19.97 -8.42
CA LEU A 238 -3.17 18.94 -8.28
C LEU A 238 -3.00 17.87 -9.38
N ALA A 239 -2.78 18.29 -10.63
CA ALA A 239 -2.50 17.38 -11.73
C ALA A 239 -1.22 16.55 -11.51
N LEU A 240 -0.13 17.18 -11.05
CA LEU A 240 1.12 16.49 -10.73
C LEU A 240 0.95 15.49 -9.58
N ALA A 241 0.26 15.88 -8.50
CA ALA A 241 -0.05 14.99 -7.39
C ALA A 241 -0.83 13.75 -7.87
N PHE A 242 -1.83 13.95 -8.74
CA PHE A 242 -2.59 12.85 -9.33
C PHE A 242 -1.75 11.91 -10.18
N VAL A 243 -0.87 12.46 -11.03
CA VAL A 243 0.06 11.68 -11.85
C VAL A 243 0.98 10.85 -10.96
N PHE A 244 1.59 11.46 -9.94
CA PHE A 244 2.49 10.75 -9.03
C PHE A 244 1.76 9.67 -8.23
N THR A 245 0.56 9.94 -7.72
CA THR A 245 -0.23 8.94 -6.99
C THR A 245 -0.61 7.76 -7.88
N LEU A 246 -1.21 8.00 -9.05
CA LEU A 246 -1.66 6.92 -9.93
C LEU A 246 -0.49 6.14 -10.53
N TRP A 247 0.49 6.84 -11.12
CA TRP A 247 1.59 6.19 -11.83
C TRP A 247 2.54 5.54 -10.84
N GLY A 248 2.87 6.21 -9.73
CA GLY A 248 3.68 5.63 -8.66
C GLY A 248 3.04 4.37 -8.09
N TRP A 249 1.72 4.38 -7.84
CA TRP A 249 1.00 3.18 -7.38
C TRP A 249 1.06 2.05 -8.40
N THR A 250 0.81 2.36 -9.67
CA THR A 250 0.82 1.37 -10.77
C THR A 250 2.21 0.75 -10.97
N ILE A 251 3.26 1.57 -10.94
CA ILE A 251 4.65 1.10 -11.04
C ILE A 251 4.99 0.20 -9.85
N THR A 252 4.57 0.58 -8.63
CA THR A 252 4.81 -0.20 -7.42
C THR A 252 4.15 -1.59 -7.52
N LEU A 253 2.87 -1.65 -7.90
CA LEU A 253 2.19 -2.94 -8.11
C LEU A 253 2.81 -3.75 -9.25
N GLY A 254 3.22 -3.10 -10.34
CA GLY A 254 3.95 -3.74 -11.44
C GLY A 254 5.28 -4.35 -11.02
N ALA A 255 6.04 -3.65 -10.18
CA ALA A 255 7.30 -4.14 -9.62
C ALA A 255 7.07 -5.32 -8.68
N LEU A 256 6.10 -5.22 -7.76
CA LEU A 256 5.73 -6.30 -6.84
C LEU A 256 5.26 -7.56 -7.58
N ALA A 257 4.49 -7.39 -8.66
CA ALA A 257 4.03 -8.51 -9.48
C ALA A 257 5.18 -9.31 -10.09
N ARG A 258 6.22 -8.62 -10.59
CA ARG A 258 7.39 -9.23 -11.24
C ARG A 258 8.33 -9.94 -10.27
N THR A 259 8.37 -9.51 -9.02
CA THR A 259 9.18 -10.16 -7.99
C THR A 259 8.45 -11.29 -7.28
N THR A 260 7.17 -11.52 -7.61
CA THR A 260 6.38 -12.61 -7.03
C THR A 260 6.49 -13.85 -7.93
N PRO A 261 7.23 -14.90 -7.50
CA PRO A 261 7.42 -16.07 -8.33
C PRO A 261 6.07 -16.73 -8.68
N THR A 262 5.98 -17.23 -9.90
CA THR A 262 4.81 -17.96 -10.38
C THR A 262 4.78 -19.37 -9.79
N PRO A 263 3.61 -20.02 -9.67
CA PRO A 263 3.53 -21.41 -9.22
C PRO A 263 4.45 -22.36 -10.00
N ASP A 264 4.56 -22.17 -11.31
CA ASP A 264 5.36 -23.02 -12.20
C ASP A 264 6.86 -22.86 -11.95
N GLU A 265 7.32 -21.64 -11.67
CA GLU A 265 8.70 -21.38 -11.24
C GLU A 265 9.04 -22.10 -9.94
N ILE A 266 8.10 -22.16 -8.98
CA ILE A 266 8.33 -22.79 -7.68
C ILE A 266 8.45 -24.31 -7.81
N VAL A 267 7.66 -24.94 -8.67
CA VAL A 267 7.76 -26.38 -8.93
C VAL A 267 9.07 -26.73 -9.63
N SER A 268 9.60 -25.79 -10.42
CA SER A 268 10.84 -25.97 -11.19
C SER A 268 12.11 -25.62 -10.41
N MET A 269 12.01 -24.96 -9.25
CA MET A 269 13.17 -24.71 -8.41
C MET A 269 13.67 -26.04 -7.84
N PRO A 270 14.95 -26.39 -8.04
CA PRO A 270 15.51 -27.60 -7.44
C PRO A 270 15.29 -27.50 -5.94
N VAL A 271 14.64 -28.53 -5.37
CA VAL A 271 14.52 -28.67 -3.91
C VAL A 271 15.94 -28.51 -3.38
N PRO A 272 16.23 -27.48 -2.56
CA PRO A 272 17.57 -27.31 -2.01
C PRO A 272 17.91 -28.65 -1.40
N ALA A 273 18.95 -29.31 -1.91
CA ALA A 273 19.35 -30.62 -1.42
C ALA A 273 19.56 -30.44 0.08
N GLU A 274 18.56 -30.88 0.83
CA GLU A 274 18.51 -30.76 2.28
C GLU A 274 19.80 -31.41 2.72
N SER A 275 20.66 -30.58 3.31
CA SER A 275 22.05 -30.88 3.62
C SER A 275 22.15 -32.27 4.24
N ALA A 276 22.42 -33.27 3.42
CA ALA A 276 22.61 -34.67 3.80
C ALA A 276 23.89 -34.86 4.63
N ALA A 277 24.50 -33.76 5.10
CA ALA A 277 25.72 -33.72 5.87
C ALA A 277 25.50 -33.66 7.40
N ALA A 278 24.28 -33.87 7.91
CA ALA A 278 23.99 -33.86 9.35
C ALA A 278 23.77 -35.24 9.98
N SER A 279 23.94 -36.34 9.24
CA SER A 279 23.83 -37.71 9.80
C SER A 279 25.14 -38.49 9.88
N ASP A 280 26.28 -37.90 9.54
CA ASP A 280 27.60 -38.48 9.85
C ASP A 280 28.08 -37.93 11.21
N VAL A 281 27.32 -38.22 12.27
CA VAL A 281 27.94 -38.31 13.61
C VAL A 281 28.49 -39.72 13.68
N PRO A 282 29.83 -39.91 13.63
CA PRO A 282 30.40 -41.23 13.84
C PRO A 282 29.98 -41.67 15.24
N ALA A 283 29.38 -42.85 15.34
CA ALA A 283 29.18 -43.50 16.62
C ALA A 283 30.55 -43.59 17.30
N GLU A 284 30.75 -42.77 18.33
CA GLU A 284 31.91 -42.82 19.20
C GLU A 284 31.92 -44.22 19.83
N SER A 285 32.83 -45.05 19.32
CA SER A 285 33.05 -46.41 19.76
C SER A 285 33.49 -46.41 21.21
N ASP A 286 32.64 -46.99 22.04
CA ASP A 286 32.77 -47.22 23.48
C ASP A 286 33.81 -48.32 23.81
N GLU A 287 34.98 -48.27 23.17
CA GLU A 287 36.07 -49.24 23.34
C GLU A 287 37.39 -48.49 23.60
N ALA A 288 37.64 -48.16 24.88
CA ALA A 288 38.96 -48.25 25.53
C ALA A 288 39.01 -47.42 26.81
N ARG A 289 38.55 -47.98 27.93
CA ARG A 289 39.14 -47.68 29.25
C ARG A 289 38.95 -48.84 30.21
N GLY A 290 39.65 -49.92 29.91
CA GLY A 290 40.11 -50.84 30.95
C GLY A 290 41.32 -50.25 31.69
N GLU A 291 41.54 -50.77 32.89
CA GLU A 291 42.80 -50.83 33.63
C GLU A 291 43.41 -49.54 34.20
N ALA A 292 43.18 -49.31 35.51
CA ALA A 292 44.26 -49.20 36.51
C ALA A 292 43.71 -48.92 37.92
N ALA A 293 43.84 -49.92 38.82
CA ALA A 293 44.05 -49.83 40.29
C ALA A 293 43.61 -51.20 40.87
N ALA A 294 44.50 -52.14 41.22
CA ALA A 294 45.47 -52.08 42.31
C ALA A 294 44.83 -51.72 43.65
#